data_AF-A0A2D7XCJ7-F1
#
_entry.id   AF-A0A2D7XCJ7-F1
#
_cell.length_a   1.000
_cell.length_b   1.000
_cell.length_c   1.000
_cell.angle_alpha   90.00
_cell.angle_beta   90.00
_cell.angle_gamma   90.00
#
_symmetry.space_group_name_H-M   'P 1'
#
loop_
_entity.id
_entity.type
_entity.pdbx_description
1 polymer ?
#
loop_
_entity_poly.entity_id
_entity_poly.type
_entity_poly.pdbx_seq_one_letter_code
_entity_poly.pdbx_strand_id
1 'polypeptide(L)'
;AAGYLEYEHARVRWFLSINIEDVPAAQRDKGQRTFRSITVDGEEIEFSGGFTDLHTRSYEEILAGRGYGLEDNRTAIETVASIRHAAIAPLSGDFHPFLKKD
;
A
#
# COMPACT_ATOMS: atom_id res chain seq x y z
N ALA A 1 -10.74 -2.61 -0.88
CA ALA A 1 -10.52 -3.19 0.46
C ALA A 1 -9.79 -2.18 1.33
N ALA A 2 -9.97 -2.23 2.64
CA ALA A 2 -9.33 -1.31 3.57
C ALA A 2 -9.16 -1.98 4.92
N GLY A 3 -8.25 -1.45 5.73
CA GLY A 3 -8.03 -1.97 7.07
C GLY A 3 -7.04 -1.15 7.88
N TYR A 4 -6.69 -1.71 9.02
CA TYR A 4 -5.74 -1.16 9.98
C TYR A 4 -4.70 -2.24 10.32
N LEU A 5 -3.43 -1.83 10.40
CA LEU A 5 -2.31 -2.65 10.83
C LEU A 5 -1.53 -1.88 11.88
N GLU A 6 -1.08 -2.57 12.93
CA GLU A 6 -0.22 -2.01 13.96
C GLU A 6 1.12 -2.76 13.95
N TYR A 7 2.18 -1.99 13.74
CA TYR A 7 3.57 -2.42 13.78
C TYR A 7 4.24 -1.85 15.03
N GLU A 8 5.44 -2.34 15.35
CA GLU A 8 6.22 -1.89 16.51
C GLU A 8 6.38 -0.36 16.58
N HIS A 9 6.46 0.30 15.42
CA HIS A 9 6.70 1.75 15.33
C HIS A 9 5.69 2.49 14.46
N ALA A 10 4.62 1.84 14.00
CA ALA A 10 3.70 2.48 13.06
C ALA A 10 2.27 1.97 13.21
N ARG A 11 1.33 2.91 13.12
CA ARG A 11 -0.09 2.62 12.96
C ARG A 11 -0.50 2.95 11.54
N VAL A 12 -0.86 1.92 10.78
CA VAL A 12 -1.07 2.02 9.33
C VAL A 12 -2.53 1.78 9.01
N ARG A 13 -3.21 2.84 8.57
CA ARG A 13 -4.51 2.75 7.93
C ARG A 13 -4.25 2.57 6.44
N TRP A 14 -4.79 1.53 5.83
CA TRP A 14 -4.57 1.24 4.41
C TRP A 14 -5.88 1.15 3.64
N PHE A 15 -5.82 1.53 2.36
CA PHE A 15 -6.90 1.41 1.41
C PHE A 15 -6.34 0.98 0.06
N LEU A 16 -6.94 -0.04 -0.55
CA LEU A 16 -6.56 -0.59 -1.85
C LEU A 16 -7.79 -0.74 -2.71
N SER A 17 -7.76 -0.16 -3.90
CA SER A 17 -8.83 -0.27 -4.87
C SER A 17 -8.30 -0.32 -6.30
N ILE A 18 -9.05 -1.01 -7.16
CA ILE A 18 -8.89 -1.01 -8.61
C ILE A 18 -9.97 -0.16 -9.30
N ASN A 19 -10.91 0.41 -8.52
CA ASN A 19 -11.96 1.27 -9.04
C ASN A 19 -11.39 2.67 -9.29
N ILE A 20 -11.55 3.17 -10.52
CA ILE A 20 -11.11 4.50 -10.92
C ILE A 20 -11.80 5.61 -10.11
N GLU A 21 -13.02 5.35 -9.64
CA GLU A 21 -13.77 6.33 -8.84
C GLU A 21 -13.14 6.60 -7.46
N ASP A 22 -12.22 5.74 -7.01
CA ASP A 22 -11.48 5.95 -5.76
C ASP A 22 -10.15 6.73 -5.95
N VAL A 23 -9.74 7.02 -7.19
CA VAL A 23 -8.62 7.94 -7.48
C VAL A 23 -9.10 9.37 -7.26
N PRO A 24 -8.41 10.24 -6.49
CA PRO A 24 -8.94 11.57 -6.19
C PRO A 24 -9.12 12.42 -7.46
N ALA A 25 -10.14 13.28 -7.45
CA ALA A 25 -10.55 14.06 -8.63
C ALA A 25 -9.40 14.88 -9.23
N ALA A 26 -8.57 15.51 -8.39
CA ALA A 26 -7.44 16.31 -8.83
C ALA A 26 -6.41 15.52 -9.66
N GLN A 27 -6.24 14.22 -9.40
CA GLN A 27 -5.37 13.33 -10.17
C GLN A 27 -6.07 12.86 -11.46
N ARG A 28 -7.36 12.50 -11.38
CA ARG A 28 -8.16 12.12 -12.56
C ARG A 28 -8.27 13.24 -13.59
N ASP A 29 -8.47 14.48 -13.13
CA ASP A 29 -8.57 15.68 -13.98
C ASP A 29 -7.24 15.96 -14.72
N LYS A 30 -6.12 15.50 -14.16
CA LYS A 30 -4.79 15.51 -14.80
C LYS A 30 -4.54 14.30 -15.72
N GLY A 31 -5.55 13.47 -15.96
CA GLY A 31 -5.46 12.26 -16.78
C GLY A 31 -4.79 11.07 -16.09
N GLN A 32 -4.48 11.15 -14.80
CA GLN A 32 -3.88 10.04 -14.06
C GLN A 32 -4.92 8.97 -13.77
N ARG A 33 -4.52 7.71 -13.91
CA ARG A 33 -5.38 6.53 -13.67
C ARG A 33 -5.04 5.76 -12.41
N THR A 34 -3.99 6.18 -11.70
CA THR A 34 -3.50 5.54 -10.48
C THR A 34 -3.18 6.61 -9.46
N PHE A 35 -3.42 6.30 -8.19
CA PHE A 35 -3.01 7.12 -7.05
C PHE A 35 -2.32 6.21 -6.04
N ARG A 36 -1.06 6.49 -5.72
CA ARG A 36 -0.23 5.72 -4.79
C ARG A 36 0.44 6.70 -3.84
N SER A 37 -0.10 6.79 -2.64
CA SER A 37 0.35 7.70 -1.60
C SER A 37 0.63 6.92 -0.31
N ILE A 38 1.77 7.22 0.31
CA ILE A 38 2.08 6.86 1.69
C ILE A 38 2.34 8.17 2.42
N THR A 39 1.57 8.43 3.49
CA THR A 39 1.81 9.58 4.37
C THR A 39 2.42 9.11 5.68
N VAL A 40 3.56 9.68 6.07
CA VAL A 40 4.26 9.40 7.33
C VAL A 40 4.51 10.72 8.04
N ASP A 41 4.12 10.81 9.31
CA ASP A 41 4.27 12.03 10.13
C ASP A 41 3.69 13.31 9.47
N GLY A 42 2.65 13.15 8.65
CA GLY A 42 2.00 14.24 7.92
C GLY A 42 2.65 14.62 6.59
N GLU A 43 3.78 14.01 6.25
CA GLU A 43 4.46 14.22 4.97
C GLU A 43 4.04 13.15 3.96
N GLU A 44 3.67 13.59 2.76
CA GLU A 44 3.24 12.70 1.68
C GLU A 44 4.43 12.28 0.81
N ILE A 45 4.55 10.97 0.62
CA ILE A 45 5.41 10.36 -0.37
C ILE A 45 4.49 9.79 -1.45
N GLU A 46 4.30 10.54 -2.52
CA GLU A 46 3.58 10.06 -3.71
C GLU A 46 4.56 9.42 -4.70
N PHE A 47 4.30 8.15 -5.04
CA PHE A 47 5.15 7.35 -5.93
C PHE A 47 4.37 6.81 -7.12
N SER A 48 3.39 7.55 -7.63
CA SER A 48 2.62 7.15 -8.81
C SER A 48 3.49 7.07 -10.10
N GLY A 49 4.71 7.64 -10.11
CA GLY A 49 5.69 7.55 -11.20
C GLY A 49 7.07 7.07 -10.73
N GLY A 50 7.92 6.59 -11.66
CA GLY A 50 9.33 6.27 -11.37
C GLY A 50 9.68 4.78 -11.23
N PHE A 51 8.85 3.86 -11.72
CA PHE A 51 9.04 2.40 -11.55
C PHE A 51 9.65 1.65 -12.74
N THR A 52 10.19 2.34 -13.73
CA THR A 52 10.57 1.72 -15.01
C THR A 52 11.70 0.71 -14.89
N ASP A 53 12.60 0.87 -13.92
CA ASP A 53 13.87 0.12 -13.88
C ASP A 53 14.09 -0.71 -12.60
N LEU A 54 13.09 -0.78 -11.71
CA LEU A 54 13.23 -1.54 -10.45
C LEU A 54 13.39 -3.05 -10.68
N HIS A 55 12.88 -3.58 -11.80
CA HIS A 55 13.10 -4.98 -12.15
C HIS A 55 14.57 -5.24 -12.45
N THR A 56 15.20 -4.42 -13.31
CA THR A 56 16.64 -4.50 -13.60
C THR A 56 17.45 -4.44 -12.32
N ARG A 57 17.15 -3.46 -11.45
CA ARG A 57 17.82 -3.34 -10.16
C ARG A 57 17.65 -4.56 -9.27
N SER A 58 16.45 -5.16 -9.25
CA SER A 58 16.20 -6.38 -8.47
C SER A 58 17.06 -7.54 -8.96
N TYR A 59 17.22 -7.71 -10.28
CA TYR A 59 18.09 -8.75 -10.83
C TYR A 59 19.57 -8.51 -10.51
N GLU A 60 20.04 -7.27 -10.58
CA GLU A 60 21.41 -6.90 -10.17
C GLU A 60 21.68 -7.32 -8.71
N GLU A 61 20.75 -7.04 -7.80
CA GLU A 61 20.89 -7.40 -6.38
C GLU A 61 20.83 -8.92 -6.17
N ILE A 62 19.94 -9.63 -6.88
CA ILE A 62 19.88 -11.10 -6.84
C ILE A 62 21.21 -11.72 -7.28
N LEU A 63 21.74 -11.29 -8.43
CA LEU A 63 23.00 -11.81 -8.97
C LEU A 63 24.21 -11.47 -8.09
N ALA A 64 24.12 -10.36 -7.34
CA ALA A 64 25.13 -9.98 -6.36
C ALA A 64 24.98 -10.66 -4.99
N GLY A 65 24.03 -11.61 -4.84
CA GLY A 65 23.78 -12.33 -3.59
C GLY A 65 23.06 -11.52 -2.50
N ARG A 66 22.43 -10.40 -2.86
CA ARG A 66 21.67 -9.50 -1.97
C ARG A 66 20.17 -9.45 -2.31
N GLY A 67 19.68 -10.46 -3.04
CA GLY A 67 18.26 -10.60 -3.33
C GLY A 67 17.44 -10.97 -2.10
N TYR A 68 16.14 -10.70 -2.14
CA TYR A 68 15.21 -11.08 -1.08
C TYR A 68 14.86 -12.58 -1.15
N GLY A 69 15.11 -13.30 -0.06
CA GLY A 69 14.76 -14.70 0.14
C GLY A 69 13.38 -14.91 0.76
N LEU A 70 13.15 -16.13 1.25
CA LEU A 70 11.88 -16.51 1.87
C LEU A 70 11.60 -15.74 3.16
N GLU A 71 12.62 -15.58 4.01
CA GLU A 71 12.46 -14.91 5.30
C GLU A 71 12.18 -13.42 5.14
N ASP A 72 12.79 -12.76 4.14
CA ASP A 72 12.59 -11.34 3.88
C ASP A 72 11.13 -10.98 3.52
N ASN A 73 10.38 -11.94 2.94
CA ASN A 73 8.98 -11.74 2.53
C ASN A 73 7.95 -12.45 3.42
N ARG A 74 8.39 -13.24 4.39
CA ARG A 74 7.50 -14.07 5.23
C ARG A 74 6.39 -13.23 5.89
N THR A 75 6.77 -12.12 6.52
CA THR A 75 5.81 -11.22 7.20
C THR A 75 4.75 -10.68 6.26
N ALA A 76 5.11 -10.30 5.03
CA ALA A 76 4.15 -9.80 4.05
C ALA A 76 3.15 -10.89 3.63
N ILE A 77 3.64 -12.12 3.39
CA ILE A 77 2.81 -13.27 3.03
C ILE A 77 1.83 -13.62 4.15
N GLU A 78 2.31 -13.69 5.39
CA GLU A 78 1.48 -13.97 6.57
C GLU A 78 0.44 -12.86 6.80
N THR A 79 0.82 -11.61 6.58
CA THR A 79 -0.10 -10.45 6.68
C THR A 79 -1.25 -10.58 5.69
N VAL A 80 -0.97 -10.82 4.40
CA VAL A 80 -2.05 -10.94 3.39
C VAL A 80 -2.87 -12.21 3.55
N ALA A 81 -2.27 -13.30 4.05
CA ALA A 81 -3.01 -14.51 4.40
C ALA A 81 -3.98 -14.24 5.55
N SER A 82 -3.54 -13.52 6.59
CA SER A 82 -4.39 -13.13 7.72
C SER A 82 -5.53 -12.21 7.28
N ILE A 83 -5.25 -11.20 6.46
CA ILE A 83 -6.27 -10.30 5.89
C ILE A 83 -7.33 -11.08 5.10
N ARG A 84 -6.92 -12.08 4.31
CA ARG A 84 -7.85 -12.90 3.50
C ARG A 84 -8.89 -13.64 4.35
N HIS A 85 -8.52 -14.04 5.56
CA HIS A 85 -9.38 -14.83 6.45
C HIS A 85 -10.00 -14.02 7.59
N ALA A 86 -9.68 -12.72 7.70
CA ALA A 86 -10.20 -11.85 8.74
C ALA A 86 -11.70 -11.57 8.55
N ALA A 87 -12.45 -11.60 9.65
CA ALA A 87 -13.81 -11.10 9.66
C ALA A 87 -13.81 -9.57 9.54
N ILE A 88 -14.82 -9.02 8.85
CA ILE A 88 -14.97 -7.58 8.70
C ILE A 88 -15.40 -6.98 10.04
N ALA A 89 -14.65 -5.99 10.53
CA ALA A 89 -14.99 -5.22 11.71
C ALA A 89 -15.90 -4.03 11.36
N PRO A 90 -16.74 -3.56 12.31
CA PRO A 90 -17.52 -2.34 12.12
C PRO A 90 -16.61 -1.12 11.97
N LEU A 91 -17.09 -0.10 11.25
CA LEU A 91 -16.37 1.15 11.05
C LEU A 91 -16.35 1.96 12.36
N SER A 92 -15.28 1.84 13.13
CA SER A 92 -15.08 2.56 14.39
C SER A 92 -13.61 2.87 14.60
N GLY A 93 -13.31 4.03 15.21
CA GLY A 93 -11.93 4.43 15.51
C GLY A 93 -11.08 4.70 14.27
N ASP A 94 -9.91 4.04 14.19
CA ASP A 94 -8.82 4.30 13.23
C ASP A 94 -9.05 3.69 11.84
N PHE A 95 -10.12 4.08 11.18
CA PHE A 95 -10.38 3.66 9.80
C PHE A 95 -9.73 4.61 8.79
N HIS A 96 -9.44 4.08 7.59
CA HIS A 96 -8.84 4.87 6.52
C HIS A 96 -9.80 5.97 6.01
N PRO A 97 -9.34 7.21 5.77
CA PRO A 97 -10.20 8.33 5.37
C PRO A 97 -11.13 8.06 4.17
N PHE A 98 -10.68 7.27 3.17
CA PHE A 98 -11.48 6.92 2.00
C PHE A 98 -12.71 6.04 2.31
N LEU A 99 -12.86 5.55 3.54
CA LEU A 99 -14.08 4.87 3.99
C LEU A 99 -15.18 5.85 4.43
N LYS A 100 -14.84 7.11 4.72
CA LYS A 100 -15.83 8.19 4.75
C LYS A 100 -16.14 8.53 3.31
N LYS A 101 -17.17 7.91 2.75
CA LYS A 101 -17.84 8.47 1.58
C LYS A 101 -18.70 9.62 2.06
N ASP A 102 -18.48 10.81 1.50
CA ASP A 102 -19.48 11.88 1.53
C ASP A 102 -20.71 11.47 0.71
#